data_AF-A0A396IWF0-F1
#
_entry.id   AF-A0A396IWF0-F1
#
_cell.length_a   1.000
_cell.length_b   1.000
_cell.length_c   1.000
_cell.angle_alpha   90.00
_cell.angle_beta   90.00
_cell.angle_gamma   90.00
#
_symmetry.space_group_name_H-M   'P 1'
#
loop_
_entity.id
_entity.type
_entity.pdbx_description
1 polymer ?
#
loop_
_entity_poly.entity_id
_entity_poly.type
_entity_poly.pdbx_seq_one_letter_code
_entity_poly.pdbx_strand_id
1 'polypeptide(L)'
;MFISFLNFPCIDITMHLLQRYPDLATISDSNGSIILNVLSKLPSHFPSGNTYVLSRKFFYKPGSMKPVRDTKLRHLSAVRLTEFVFSQASAMNDYQFYESFVSEDIIFNATSYGIVEILRICFQFFPDLVWTHIPNEGYVIQIAIKNRQEKVIRLLSKMPIICKLLVLAIDESNNTTSHLAARFYSNNKSTLGAAFQVERESQWLQVCLI
;
A
#
# COMPACT_ATOMS: atom_id res chain seq x y z
N MET A 1 -4.63 -21.00 -11.81
CA MET A 1 -4.59 -21.94 -10.66
C MET A 1 -3.50 -21.61 -9.64
N PHE A 2 -2.35 -21.02 -10.03
CA PHE A 2 -1.27 -20.69 -9.09
C PHE A 2 -1.57 -19.48 -8.18
N ILE A 3 -2.13 -18.40 -8.74
CA ILE A 3 -2.43 -17.14 -8.03
C ILE A 3 -3.48 -17.32 -6.90
N SER A 4 -4.36 -18.33 -6.98
CA SER A 4 -5.33 -18.64 -5.92
C SER A 4 -4.69 -19.15 -4.62
N PHE A 5 -3.41 -19.52 -4.63
CA PHE A 5 -2.67 -19.95 -3.43
C PHE A 5 -2.06 -18.79 -2.64
N LEU A 6 -2.36 -17.54 -2.97
CA LEU A 6 -1.83 -16.36 -2.27
C LEU A 6 -2.52 -16.06 -0.93
N ASN A 7 -3.55 -16.83 -0.55
CA ASN A 7 -4.09 -16.80 0.81
C ASN A 7 -3.19 -17.57 1.79
N PHE A 8 -2.90 -17.00 2.97
CA PHE A 8 -2.23 -17.75 4.04
C PHE A 8 -3.04 -19.00 4.39
N PRO A 9 -2.41 -20.18 4.53
CA PRO A 9 -0.98 -20.44 4.79
C PRO A 9 -0.06 -20.67 3.58
N CYS A 10 -0.54 -20.47 2.35
CA CYS A 10 0.14 -21.00 1.17
C CYS A 10 1.19 -20.06 0.52
N ILE A 11 1.44 -18.87 1.06
CA ILE A 11 2.45 -17.94 0.50
C ILE A 11 3.86 -18.54 0.47
N ASP A 12 4.21 -19.36 1.45
CA ASP A 12 5.53 -20.02 1.47
C ASP A 12 5.66 -21.05 0.33
N ILE A 13 4.55 -21.72 -0.03
CA ILE A 13 4.48 -22.63 -1.18
C ILE A 13 4.60 -21.83 -2.49
N THR A 14 3.89 -20.71 -2.59
CA THR A 14 3.99 -19.80 -3.74
C THR A 14 5.43 -19.33 -3.93
N MET A 15 6.11 -18.91 -2.86
CA MET A 15 7.49 -18.47 -2.92
C MET A 15 8.43 -19.60 -3.36
N HIS A 16 8.26 -20.81 -2.84
CA HIS A 16 9.04 -21.97 -3.26
C HIS A 16 8.83 -22.31 -4.75
N LEU A 17 7.60 -22.20 -5.26
CA LEU A 17 7.30 -22.41 -6.68
C LEU A 17 7.94 -21.32 -7.57
N LEU A 18 7.89 -20.05 -7.15
CA LEU A 18 8.55 -18.95 -7.86
C LEU A 18 10.08 -19.07 -7.88
N GLN A 19 10.69 -19.57 -6.81
CA GLN A 19 12.13 -19.84 -6.80
C GLN A 19 12.54 -20.91 -7.82
N ARG A 20 11.64 -21.86 -8.11
CA ARG A 20 11.89 -22.92 -9.08
C ARG A 20 11.52 -22.52 -10.51
N TYR A 21 10.51 -21.67 -10.66
CA TYR A 21 10.01 -21.18 -11.94
C TYR A 21 9.80 -19.65 -11.87
N PRO A 22 10.88 -18.85 -12.01
CA PRO A 22 10.82 -17.40 -11.83
C PRO A 22 9.85 -16.68 -12.78
N ASP A 23 9.69 -17.19 -14.00
CA ASP A 23 8.79 -16.62 -15.02
C ASP A 23 7.32 -16.60 -14.57
N LEU A 24 6.93 -17.47 -13.63
CA LEU A 24 5.59 -17.45 -13.03
C LEU A 24 5.28 -16.16 -12.26
N ALA A 25 6.29 -15.38 -11.88
CA ALA A 25 6.11 -14.15 -11.11
C ALA A 25 5.36 -13.07 -11.90
N THR A 26 5.53 -13.07 -13.23
CA THR A 26 4.99 -12.03 -14.11
C THR A 26 3.80 -12.49 -14.95
N ILE A 27 3.46 -13.78 -14.89
CA ILE A 27 2.35 -14.36 -15.63
C ILE A 27 1.00 -13.97 -15.00
N SER A 28 0.07 -13.54 -15.85
CA SER A 28 -1.32 -13.29 -15.48
C SER A 28 -2.16 -14.57 -15.51
N ASP A 29 -3.22 -14.61 -14.70
CA ASP A 29 -4.27 -15.62 -14.85
C ASP A 29 -5.20 -15.36 -16.04
N SER A 30 -6.24 -16.18 -16.19
CA SER A 30 -7.25 -16.04 -17.24
C SER A 30 -8.00 -14.71 -17.22
N ASN A 31 -7.97 -13.99 -16.09
CA ASN A 31 -8.63 -12.71 -15.90
C ASN A 31 -7.64 -11.54 -16.02
N GLY A 32 -6.39 -11.79 -16.43
CA GLY A 32 -5.35 -10.77 -16.50
C GLY A 32 -4.77 -10.37 -15.14
N SER A 33 -5.14 -11.03 -14.04
CA SER A 33 -4.62 -10.71 -12.71
C SER A 33 -3.25 -11.35 -12.49
N ILE A 34 -2.31 -10.60 -11.93
CA ILE A 34 -1.01 -11.10 -11.48
C ILE A 34 -0.97 -11.23 -9.95
N ILE A 35 0.14 -11.75 -9.42
CA ILE A 35 0.36 -11.94 -7.98
C ILE A 35 0.16 -10.63 -7.20
N LEU A 36 0.63 -9.50 -7.76
CA LEU A 36 0.53 -8.19 -7.11
C LEU A 36 -0.93 -7.71 -6.95
N ASN A 37 -1.85 -8.04 -7.87
CA ASN A 37 -3.27 -7.69 -7.73
C ASN A 37 -3.91 -8.35 -6.50
N VAL A 38 -3.48 -9.55 -6.15
CA VAL A 38 -4.00 -10.25 -4.97
C VAL A 38 -3.35 -9.70 -3.71
N LEU A 39 -2.02 -9.49 -3.72
CA LEU A 39 -1.31 -8.93 -2.57
C LEU A 39 -1.79 -7.52 -2.21
N SER A 40 -2.09 -6.67 -3.19
CA SER A 40 -2.59 -5.31 -2.95
C SER A 40 -3.97 -5.28 -2.26
N LYS A 41 -4.74 -6.38 -2.35
CA LYS A 41 -6.03 -6.55 -1.69
C LYS A 41 -5.93 -7.23 -0.32
N LEU A 42 -4.72 -7.55 0.15
CA LEU A 42 -4.47 -8.30 1.39
C LEU A 42 -3.66 -7.48 2.42
N PRO A 43 -4.19 -6.35 2.94
CA PRO A 43 -3.43 -5.48 3.84
C PRO A 43 -2.99 -6.14 5.15
N SER A 44 -3.73 -7.15 5.62
CA SER A 44 -3.37 -7.95 6.80
C SER A 44 -2.07 -8.75 6.65
N HIS A 45 -1.59 -8.92 5.41
CA HIS A 45 -0.35 -9.61 5.11
C HIS A 45 0.86 -8.69 5.22
N PHE A 46 0.64 -7.37 5.32
CA PHE A 46 1.70 -6.39 5.40
C PHE A 46 1.73 -5.68 6.75
N PRO A 47 2.92 -5.33 7.29
CA PRO A 47 3.02 -4.59 8.53
C PRO A 47 2.26 -3.26 8.52
N SER A 48 2.31 -2.51 7.40
CA SER A 48 1.68 -1.20 7.33
C SER A 48 0.15 -1.28 7.15
N GLY A 49 -0.35 -2.25 6.39
CA GLY A 49 -1.77 -2.46 6.12
C GLY A 49 -2.56 -3.05 7.29
N ASN A 50 -1.87 -3.56 8.31
CA ASN A 50 -2.50 -4.04 9.54
C ASN A 50 -2.92 -2.83 10.41
N THR A 51 -4.18 -2.39 10.28
CA THR A 51 -4.74 -1.22 10.98
C THR A 51 -5.06 -1.45 12.47
N TYR A 52 -4.77 -2.62 13.04
CA TYR A 52 -5.08 -2.96 14.44
C TYR A 52 -3.93 -2.67 15.42
N VAL A 53 -3.17 -1.59 15.23
CA VAL A 53 -2.04 -1.27 16.13
C VAL A 53 -2.52 -0.65 17.46
N LEU A 54 -3.72 -0.07 17.51
CA LEU A 54 -4.25 0.53 18.76
C LEU A 54 -5.00 -0.47 19.67
N SER A 55 -5.53 -1.58 19.16
CA SER A 55 -6.31 -2.54 19.96
C SER A 55 -5.51 -3.71 20.54
N ARG A 56 -4.26 -3.94 20.09
CA ARG A 56 -3.42 -5.02 20.65
C ARG A 56 -2.71 -4.66 21.96
N LYS A 57 -2.55 -3.37 22.30
CA LYS A 57 -1.83 -2.98 23.53
C LYS A 57 -2.54 -3.41 24.83
N PHE A 58 -3.81 -3.82 24.78
CA PHE A 58 -4.61 -4.13 25.98
C PHE A 58 -4.94 -5.63 26.19
N PHE A 59 -4.53 -6.54 25.30
CA PHE A 59 -4.91 -7.97 25.41
C PHE A 59 -3.79 -8.98 25.16
N TYR A 60 -2.51 -8.63 25.40
CA TYR A 60 -1.46 -9.64 25.41
C TYR A 60 -1.46 -10.40 26.74
N LYS A 61 -2.01 -11.63 26.73
CA LYS A 61 -1.69 -12.64 27.74
C LYS A 61 -0.20 -13.03 27.61
N PRO A 62 0.62 -12.95 28.66
CA PRO A 62 2.00 -13.43 28.61
C PRO A 62 1.99 -14.95 28.41
N GLY A 63 2.50 -15.44 27.27
CA GLY A 63 2.63 -16.87 26.96
C GLY A 63 2.30 -17.30 25.52
N SER A 64 1.64 -16.46 24.70
CA SER A 64 1.28 -16.81 23.31
C SER A 64 2.36 -16.40 22.29
N MET A 65 3.54 -17.03 22.35
CA MET A 65 4.63 -16.77 21.38
C MET A 65 4.34 -17.27 19.94
N LYS A 66 3.49 -18.28 19.77
CA LYS A 66 3.18 -18.87 18.45
C LYS A 66 2.52 -17.87 17.48
N PRO A 67 1.40 -17.20 17.82
CA PRO A 67 0.74 -16.26 16.90
C PRO A 67 1.61 -15.03 16.55
N VAL A 68 2.51 -14.60 17.43
CA VAL A 68 3.44 -13.49 17.14
C VAL A 68 4.50 -13.91 16.10
N ARG A 69 5.00 -15.14 16.19
CA ARG A 69 5.95 -15.68 15.19
C ARG A 69 5.27 -15.87 13.83
N ASP A 70 4.08 -16.45 13.80
CA ASP A 70 3.37 -16.74 12.55
C ASP A 70 2.94 -15.46 11.81
N THR A 71 2.53 -14.43 12.54
CA THR A 71 2.22 -13.11 11.95
C THR A 71 3.47 -12.41 11.41
N LYS A 72 4.59 -12.50 12.12
CA LYS A 72 5.88 -11.96 11.64
C LYS A 72 6.35 -12.67 10.38
N LEU A 73 6.28 -14.00 10.34
CA LEU A 73 6.62 -14.78 9.16
C LEU A 73 5.74 -14.39 7.98
N ARG A 74 4.43 -14.25 8.21
CA ARG A 74 3.50 -13.77 7.17
C ARG A 74 3.89 -12.45 6.55
N HIS A 75 4.23 -11.48 7.37
CA HIS A 75 4.69 -10.18 6.91
C HIS A 75 5.97 -10.26 6.10
N LEU A 76 6.95 -11.04 6.58
CA LEU A 76 8.22 -11.23 5.88
C LEU A 76 8.01 -11.92 4.52
N SER A 77 7.21 -12.98 4.46
CA SER A 77 6.97 -13.71 3.22
C SER A 77 6.23 -12.84 2.19
N ALA A 78 5.25 -12.04 2.59
CA ALA A 78 4.52 -11.14 1.69
C ALA A 78 5.43 -10.05 1.08
N VAL A 79 6.32 -9.46 1.90
CA VAL A 79 7.29 -8.47 1.43
C VAL A 79 8.30 -9.10 0.48
N ARG A 80 8.90 -10.24 0.85
CA ARG A 80 9.85 -10.97 -0.01
C ARG A 80 9.25 -11.36 -1.35
N LEU A 81 8.00 -11.84 -1.33
CA LEU A 81 7.27 -12.19 -2.54
C LEU A 81 7.07 -10.97 -3.44
N THR A 82 6.73 -9.82 -2.84
CA THR A 82 6.58 -8.55 -3.58
C THR A 82 7.92 -8.14 -4.21
N GLU A 83 9.00 -8.13 -3.44
CA GLU A 83 10.37 -7.83 -3.94
C GLU A 83 10.76 -8.76 -5.08
N PHE A 84 10.50 -10.06 -4.94
CA PHE A 84 10.79 -11.03 -5.99
C PHE A 84 10.03 -10.71 -7.27
N VAL A 85 8.72 -10.47 -7.19
CA VAL A 85 7.90 -10.17 -8.38
C VAL A 85 8.37 -8.91 -9.09
N PHE A 86 8.65 -7.82 -8.35
CA PHE A 86 9.19 -6.60 -8.93
C PHE A 86 10.59 -6.80 -9.54
N SER A 87 11.44 -7.62 -8.92
CA SER A 87 12.77 -7.94 -9.47
C SER A 87 12.68 -8.71 -10.80
N GLN A 88 11.74 -9.65 -10.92
CA GLN A 88 11.52 -10.39 -12.17
C GLN A 88 10.96 -9.49 -13.26
N ALA A 89 9.99 -8.62 -12.92
CA ALA A 89 9.45 -7.65 -13.87
C ALA A 89 10.51 -6.67 -14.37
N SER A 90 11.37 -6.16 -13.47
CA SER A 90 12.47 -5.27 -13.83
C SER A 90 13.50 -5.94 -14.75
N ALA A 91 13.76 -7.23 -14.56
CA ALA A 91 14.71 -7.98 -15.39
C ALA A 91 14.26 -8.13 -16.86
N MET A 92 12.97 -8.00 -17.14
CA MET A 92 12.43 -8.07 -18.50
C MET A 92 12.82 -6.84 -19.35
N ASN A 93 13.23 -5.71 -18.73
CA ASN A 93 13.70 -4.49 -19.39
C ASN A 93 12.78 -3.93 -20.49
N ASP A 94 11.46 -4.14 -20.38
CA ASP A 94 10.47 -3.66 -21.34
C ASP A 94 9.57 -2.60 -20.66
N TYR A 95 9.65 -1.36 -21.15
CA TYR A 95 8.89 -0.23 -20.63
C TYR A 95 7.38 -0.40 -20.79
N GLN A 96 6.95 -0.83 -21.98
CA GLN A 96 5.53 -1.04 -22.30
C GLN A 96 4.97 -2.20 -21.48
N PHE A 97 5.80 -3.21 -21.23
CA PHE A 97 5.46 -4.31 -20.35
C PHE A 97 5.17 -3.81 -18.94
N TYR A 98 6.03 -3.02 -18.30
CA TYR A 98 5.76 -2.66 -16.90
C TYR A 98 4.64 -1.64 -16.70
N GLU A 99 4.43 -0.74 -17.67
CA GLU A 99 3.29 0.20 -17.67
C GLU A 99 1.96 -0.55 -17.70
N SER A 100 1.91 -1.71 -18.37
CA SER A 100 0.77 -2.63 -18.34
C SER A 100 0.79 -3.64 -17.19
N PHE A 101 1.98 -3.95 -16.64
CA PHE A 101 2.18 -4.90 -15.55
C PHE A 101 1.67 -4.38 -14.21
N VAL A 102 2.06 -3.14 -13.85
CA VAL A 102 1.56 -2.49 -12.63
C VAL A 102 0.27 -1.77 -12.98
N SER A 103 -0.84 -2.51 -12.95
CA SER A 103 -2.15 -1.91 -13.19
C SER A 103 -2.47 -0.82 -12.17
N GLU A 104 -3.24 0.17 -12.60
CA GLU A 104 -3.78 1.25 -11.75
C GLU A 104 -4.42 0.70 -10.47
N ASP A 105 -5.11 -0.44 -10.57
CA ASP A 105 -5.71 -1.14 -9.43
C ASP A 105 -4.71 -1.52 -8.34
N ILE A 106 -3.47 -1.88 -8.68
CA ILE A 106 -2.46 -2.27 -7.69
C ILE A 106 -2.07 -1.06 -6.86
N ILE A 107 -1.80 0.07 -7.53
CA ILE A 107 -1.46 1.34 -6.88
C ILE A 107 -2.65 1.85 -6.07
N PHE A 108 -3.85 1.82 -6.63
CA PHE A 108 -5.08 2.22 -5.95
C PHE A 108 -5.30 1.40 -4.68
N ASN A 109 -5.34 0.07 -4.77
CA ASN A 109 -5.61 -0.80 -3.62
C ASN A 109 -4.53 -0.67 -2.54
N ALA A 110 -3.25 -0.70 -2.94
CA ALA A 110 -2.14 -0.55 -1.99
C ALA A 110 -2.19 0.82 -1.28
N THR A 111 -2.55 1.88 -2.01
CA THR A 111 -2.71 3.22 -1.42
C THR A 111 -3.90 3.28 -0.50
N SER A 112 -5.08 2.86 -0.95
CA SER A 112 -6.34 2.88 -0.20
C SER A 112 -6.27 2.07 1.08
N TYR A 113 -5.58 0.93 1.08
CA TYR A 113 -5.40 0.09 2.27
C TYR A 113 -4.12 0.41 3.07
N GLY A 114 -3.31 1.37 2.64
CA GLY A 114 -2.11 1.79 3.35
C GLY A 114 -0.98 0.75 3.35
N ILE A 115 -0.84 -0.04 2.28
CA ILE A 115 0.21 -1.04 2.06
C ILE A 115 1.47 -0.36 1.52
N VAL A 116 2.25 0.22 2.42
CA VAL A 116 3.47 0.99 2.16
C VAL A 116 4.56 0.11 1.56
N GLU A 117 4.63 -1.17 1.91
CA GLU A 117 5.68 -2.05 1.39
C GLU A 117 5.55 -2.25 -0.12
N ILE A 118 4.33 -2.49 -0.63
CA ILE A 118 4.09 -2.58 -2.08
C ILE A 118 4.45 -1.26 -2.76
N LEU A 119 3.96 -0.12 -2.26
CA LEU A 119 4.22 1.19 -2.87
C LEU A 119 5.72 1.55 -2.85
N ARG A 120 6.40 1.30 -1.73
CA ARG A 120 7.84 1.58 -1.59
C ARG A 120 8.65 0.75 -2.57
N ILE A 121 8.37 -0.54 -2.69
CA ILE A 121 9.08 -1.43 -3.62
C ILE A 121 8.75 -1.00 -5.06
N CYS A 122 7.48 -0.75 -5.36
CA CYS A 122 7.03 -0.27 -6.66
C CYS A 122 7.81 0.96 -7.12
N PHE A 123 7.84 2.03 -6.31
CA PHE A 123 8.52 3.27 -6.66
C PHE A 123 10.05 3.20 -6.59
N GLN A 124 10.61 2.17 -5.95
CA GLN A 124 12.05 1.92 -5.97
C GLN A 124 12.48 1.31 -7.31
N PHE A 125 11.71 0.38 -7.85
CA PHE A 125 11.99 -0.23 -9.16
C PHE A 125 11.52 0.65 -10.31
N PHE A 126 10.39 1.32 -10.15
CA PHE A 126 9.73 2.12 -11.19
C PHE A 126 9.26 3.47 -10.61
N PRO A 127 10.18 4.46 -10.46
CA PRO A 127 9.87 5.75 -9.83
C PRO A 127 8.78 6.54 -10.55
N ASP A 128 8.63 6.38 -11.86
CA ASP A 128 7.67 7.13 -12.68
C ASP A 128 6.21 6.80 -12.32
N LEU A 129 5.94 5.61 -11.78
CA LEU A 129 4.60 5.18 -11.37
C LEU A 129 4.02 5.99 -10.20
N VAL A 130 4.84 6.80 -9.52
CA VAL A 130 4.35 7.79 -8.54
C VAL A 130 3.39 8.79 -9.21
N TRP A 131 3.62 9.07 -10.49
CA TRP A 131 2.86 10.01 -11.31
C TRP A 131 1.66 9.37 -12.02
N THR A 132 1.35 8.11 -11.73
CA THR A 132 0.16 7.48 -12.30
C THR A 132 -1.10 8.19 -11.78
N HIS A 133 -1.84 8.79 -12.72
CA HIS A 133 -3.14 9.38 -12.45
C HIS A 133 -4.21 8.31 -12.64
N ILE A 134 -4.96 8.00 -11.58
CA ILE A 134 -6.06 7.03 -11.65
C ILE A 134 -7.36 7.79 -11.93
N PRO A 135 -8.12 7.46 -12.99
CA PRO A 135 -9.36 8.16 -13.34
C PRO A 135 -10.35 8.25 -12.17
N ASN A 136 -10.97 9.41 -11.93
CA ASN A 136 -11.85 9.73 -10.80
C ASN A 136 -11.21 9.70 -9.39
N GLU A 137 -10.07 9.03 -9.24
CA GLU A 137 -9.39 8.85 -7.96
C GLU A 137 -8.26 9.83 -7.75
N GLY A 138 -7.58 10.22 -8.83
CA GLY A 138 -6.45 11.14 -8.83
C GLY A 138 -5.11 10.45 -8.60
N TYR A 139 -4.14 11.21 -8.12
CA TYR A 139 -2.81 10.69 -7.82
C TYR A 139 -2.73 10.00 -6.46
N VAL A 140 -1.65 9.26 -6.23
CA VAL A 140 -1.35 8.51 -4.99
C VAL A 140 -1.56 9.36 -3.72
N ILE A 141 -1.13 10.63 -3.73
CA ILE A 141 -1.30 11.52 -2.57
C ILE A 141 -2.77 11.84 -2.27
N GLN A 142 -3.58 12.07 -3.32
CA GLN A 142 -5.00 12.38 -3.18
C GLN A 142 -5.77 11.15 -2.67
N ILE A 143 -5.46 9.96 -3.19
CA ILE A 143 -6.02 8.69 -2.73
C ILE A 143 -5.63 8.43 -1.26
N ALA A 144 -4.38 8.65 -0.89
CA ALA A 144 -3.91 8.49 0.48
C ALA A 144 -4.65 9.42 1.46
N ILE A 145 -4.93 10.66 1.05
CA ILE A 145 -5.68 11.63 1.85
C ILE A 145 -7.15 11.24 1.98
N LYS A 146 -7.80 10.89 0.87
CA LYS A 146 -9.18 10.38 0.84
C LYS A 146 -9.38 9.21 1.81
N ASN A 147 -8.38 8.32 1.89
CA ASN A 147 -8.43 7.11 2.73
C ASN A 147 -7.75 7.24 4.12
N ARG A 148 -7.29 8.44 4.50
CA ARG A 148 -6.57 8.70 5.76
C ARG A 148 -5.30 7.85 6.01
N GLN A 149 -4.53 7.60 4.96
CA GLN A 149 -3.37 6.72 5.00
C GLN A 149 -2.08 7.47 5.30
N GLU A 150 -1.93 7.88 6.57
CA GLU A 150 -0.78 8.66 7.07
C GLU A 150 0.58 8.02 6.73
N LYS A 151 0.67 6.69 6.82
CA LYS A 151 1.92 5.95 6.54
C LYS A 151 2.35 6.09 5.08
N VAL A 152 1.39 6.19 4.15
CA VAL A 152 1.65 6.41 2.72
C VAL A 152 2.09 7.85 2.50
N ILE A 153 1.44 8.83 3.13
CA ILE A 153 1.85 10.24 3.03
C ILE A 153 3.28 10.43 3.57
N ARG A 154 3.62 9.77 4.68
CA ARG A 154 5.00 9.73 5.23
C ARG A 154 6.02 9.02 4.33
N LEU A 155 5.58 8.10 3.46
CA LEU A 155 6.43 7.52 2.43
C LEU A 155 6.72 8.58 1.35
N LEU A 156 5.67 9.23 0.86
CA LEU A 156 5.75 10.26 -0.18
C LEU A 156 6.57 11.48 0.27
N SER A 157 6.49 11.88 1.54
CA SER A 157 7.26 13.02 2.07
C SER A 157 8.78 12.81 2.04
N LYS A 158 9.22 11.55 2.03
CA LYS A 158 10.64 11.16 1.94
C LYS A 158 11.14 11.03 0.51
N MET A 159 10.26 11.16 -0.49
CA MET A 159 10.63 11.10 -1.90
C MET A 159 11.27 12.42 -2.36
N PRO A 160 12.00 12.42 -3.49
CA PRO A 160 12.56 13.63 -4.06
C PRO A 160 11.51 14.73 -4.28
N ILE A 161 11.95 15.98 -4.24
CA ILE A 161 11.06 17.17 -4.33
C ILE A 161 10.15 17.11 -5.54
N ILE A 162 10.65 16.60 -6.67
CA ILE A 162 9.86 16.44 -7.89
C ILE A 162 8.59 15.65 -7.60
N CYS A 163 8.65 14.48 -6.96
CA CYS A 163 7.51 13.64 -6.62
C CYS A 163 6.51 14.32 -5.67
N LYS A 164 6.97 15.28 -4.85
CA LYS A 164 6.12 16.01 -3.91
C LYS A 164 5.28 17.10 -4.57
N LEU A 165 5.59 17.49 -5.81
CA LEU A 165 4.73 18.40 -6.58
C LEU A 165 3.33 17.82 -6.83
N LEU A 166 3.13 16.50 -6.63
CA LEU A 166 1.81 15.89 -6.60
C LEU A 166 0.84 16.55 -5.62
N VAL A 167 1.33 17.17 -4.54
CA VAL A 167 0.50 17.94 -3.58
C VAL A 167 -0.18 19.13 -4.26
N LEU A 168 0.39 19.66 -5.34
CA LEU A 168 -0.19 20.77 -6.10
C LEU A 168 -1.29 20.31 -7.07
N ALA A 169 -1.48 19.00 -7.25
CA ALA A 169 -2.52 18.48 -8.13
C ALA A 169 -3.91 18.85 -7.61
N ILE A 170 -4.75 19.32 -8.53
CA ILE A 170 -6.19 19.52 -8.32
C ILE A 170 -6.93 18.25 -8.72
N ASP A 171 -7.98 17.90 -7.99
CA ASP A 171 -8.88 16.82 -8.39
C ASP A 171 -9.85 17.28 -9.49
N GLU A 172 -10.63 16.34 -10.04
CA GLU A 172 -11.63 16.61 -11.09
C GLU A 172 -12.73 17.60 -10.64
N SER A 173 -12.91 17.76 -9.33
CA SER A 173 -13.83 18.73 -8.72
C SER A 173 -13.14 20.07 -8.37
N ASN A 174 -11.93 20.29 -8.87
CA ASN A 174 -11.10 21.48 -8.64
C ASN A 174 -10.73 21.70 -7.15
N ASN A 175 -10.68 20.64 -6.35
CA ASN A 175 -10.21 20.67 -4.98
C ASN A 175 -8.68 20.49 -4.95
N THR A 176 -7.99 21.33 -4.18
CA THR A 176 -6.57 21.09 -3.88
C THR A 176 -6.41 20.01 -2.81
N THR A 177 -5.20 19.48 -2.66
CA THR A 177 -4.81 18.55 -1.58
C THR A 177 -5.25 19.04 -0.19
N SER A 178 -5.14 20.34 0.09
CA SER A 178 -5.60 20.93 1.34
C SER A 178 -7.13 20.90 1.50
N HIS A 179 -7.88 21.14 0.42
CA HIS A 179 -9.34 21.00 0.43
C HIS A 179 -9.75 19.55 0.71
N LEU A 180 -9.06 18.58 0.09
CA LEU A 180 -9.29 17.16 0.35
C LEU A 180 -8.99 16.80 1.81
N ALA A 181 -7.85 17.23 2.34
CA ALA A 181 -7.46 16.95 3.73
C ALA A 181 -8.47 17.50 4.75
N ALA A 182 -9.01 18.69 4.50
CA ALA A 182 -10.06 19.29 5.32
C ALA A 182 -11.42 18.59 5.16
N ARG A 183 -11.79 18.20 3.93
CA ARG A 183 -13.07 17.53 3.64
C ARG A 183 -13.16 16.16 4.29
N PHE A 184 -12.08 15.37 4.22
CA PHE A 184 -12.03 14.04 4.82
C PHE A 184 -11.65 14.09 6.31
N TYR A 185 -12.19 15.07 7.05
CA TYR A 185 -12.12 15.16 8.51
C TYR A 185 -12.70 13.91 9.18
N SER A 186 -12.10 13.41 10.28
CA SER A 186 -12.66 12.25 10.97
C SER A 186 -13.92 12.67 11.74
N ASN A 187 -15.08 12.31 11.22
CA ASN A 187 -16.36 12.45 11.93
C ASN A 187 -16.48 11.54 13.16
N ASN A 188 -15.47 10.72 13.45
CA ASN A 188 -15.43 9.89 14.65
C ASN A 188 -15.19 10.77 15.88
N LYS A 189 -16.29 11.11 16.57
CA LYS A 189 -16.24 11.75 17.89
C LYS A 189 -15.33 10.94 18.79
N SER A 190 -14.25 11.55 19.26
CA SER A 190 -13.36 10.87 20.18
C SER A 190 -14.05 10.61 21.51
N THR A 191 -13.94 9.39 22.03
CA THR A 191 -14.38 9.05 23.39
C THR A 191 -13.59 9.81 24.47
N LEU A 192 -12.41 10.34 24.13
CA LEU A 192 -11.52 11.11 25.01
C LEU A 192 -11.82 12.63 25.01
N GLY A 193 -12.89 13.09 24.35
CA GLY A 193 -13.33 14.48 24.36
C GLY A 193 -12.82 15.33 23.19
N ALA A 194 -13.32 16.57 23.11
CA ALA A 194 -13.13 17.46 21.95
C ALA A 194 -11.67 17.87 21.73
N ALA A 195 -10.90 18.10 22.79
CA ALA A 195 -9.49 18.51 22.67
C ALA A 195 -8.62 17.47 21.94
N PHE A 196 -8.80 16.18 22.25
CA PHE A 196 -8.06 15.10 21.60
C PHE A 196 -8.45 14.90 20.13
N GLN A 197 -9.70 15.22 19.78
CA GLN A 197 -10.13 15.24 18.38
C GLN A 197 -9.44 16.37 17.62
N VAL A 198 -9.40 17.58 18.19
CA VAL A 198 -8.71 18.74 17.59
C VAL A 198 -7.22 18.48 17.41
N GLU A 199 -6.54 17.92 18.42
CA GLU A 199 -5.11 17.61 18.33
C GLU A 199 -4.78 16.59 17.23
N ARG A 200 -5.57 15.53 17.13
CA ARG A 200 -5.40 14.52 16.06
C ARG A 200 -5.57 15.11 14.67
N GLU A 201 -6.52 16.02 14.52
CA GLU A 201 -6.85 16.63 13.23
C GLU A 201 -5.83 17.69 12.84
N SER A 202 -5.26 18.39 13.82
CA SER A 202 -4.09 19.24 13.61
C SER A 202 -2.88 18.42 13.13
N GLN A 203 -2.60 17.27 13.75
CA GLN A 203 -1.53 16.36 13.30
C GLN A 203 -1.79 15.81 11.89
N TRP A 204 -3.04 15.46 11.57
CA TRP A 204 -3.42 15.01 10.23
C TRP A 204 -3.13 16.08 9.15
N LEU A 205 -3.53 17.32 9.39
CA LEU A 205 -3.27 18.43 8.47
C LEU A 205 -1.78 18.68 8.29
N GLN A 206 -0.98 18.62 9.36
CA GLN A 206 0.48 18.73 9.27
C GLN A 206 1.09 17.63 8.38
N VAL A 207 0.59 16.40 8.49
CA VAL A 207 1.08 15.30 7.64
C VAL A 207 0.72 15.51 6.18
N CYS A 208 -0.44 16.09 5.87
CA CYS A 208 -0.87 16.31 4.48
C CYS A 208 -0.08 17.42 3.73
N LEU A 209 0.67 18.27 4.44
CA LEU A 209 1.39 19.43 3.88
C LEU A 209 2.87 19.13 3.59
N ILE A 210 3.16 18.02 2.89
CA ILE A 210 4.52 17.46 2.65
C ILE A 210 5.43 18.26 1.69
#